data_AF-A0A7C5X3W9-F1
#
_entry.id   AF-A0A7C5X3W9-F1
#
_cell.length_a   1.000
_cell.length_b   1.000
_cell.length_c   1.000
_cell.angle_alpha   90.00
_cell.angle_beta   90.00
_cell.angle_gamma   90.00
#
_symmetry.space_group_name_H-M   'P 1'
#
loop_
_entity.id
_entity.type
_entity.pdbx_description
1 polymer ?
#
loop_
_entity_poly.entity_id
_entity_poly.type
_entity_poly.pdbx_seq_one_letter_code
_entity_poly.pdbx_strand_id
1 'polypeptide(L)'
;MFNIGFLLTFPLLAAVTSAYRVLALSTMLKAVSQKGEFKKRKRGGVKGLASLYFLMIAPLLLFLAVDRVFALGIVFGLIVSSGLSDLVYYMYVRYREAILGGRLYAFVELAEESGFYAWGLTLVKRA
;
A
#
# COMPACT_ATOMS: atom_id res chain seq x y z
N MET A 1 -4.64 -26.84 11.60
CA MET A 1 -4.91 -25.43 11.98
C MET A 1 -4.12 -24.42 11.15
N PHE A 2 -2.82 -24.58 10.95
CA PHE A 2 -1.99 -23.66 10.14
C PHE A 2 -2.60 -23.37 8.76
N ASN A 3 -2.85 -24.42 7.95
CA ASN A 3 -3.38 -24.27 6.60
C ASN A 3 -4.72 -23.52 6.58
N ILE A 4 -5.56 -23.68 7.60
CA ILE A 4 -6.84 -22.98 7.70
C ILE A 4 -6.59 -21.49 7.93
N GLY A 5 -5.73 -21.14 8.90
CA GLY A 5 -5.35 -19.75 9.15
C GLY A 5 -4.75 -19.09 7.91
N PHE A 6 -3.85 -19.79 7.23
CA PHE A 6 -3.21 -19.33 5.99
C PHE A 6 -4.21 -19.16 4.84
N LEU A 7 -5.02 -20.18 4.53
CA LEU A 7 -5.96 -20.16 3.40
C LEU A 7 -7.09 -19.15 3.59
N LEU A 8 -7.47 -18.82 4.83
CA LEU A 8 -8.46 -17.78 5.08
C LEU A 8 -7.86 -16.38 4.92
N THR A 9 -6.62 -16.18 5.33
CA THR A 9 -6.01 -14.85 5.34
C THR A 9 -5.36 -14.49 4.01
N PHE A 10 -4.56 -15.39 3.42
CA PHE A 10 -3.79 -15.11 2.21
C PHE A 10 -4.64 -14.59 1.04
N PRO A 11 -5.63 -15.33 0.50
CA PRO A 11 -6.32 -14.92 -0.71
C PRO A 11 -7.18 -13.68 -0.47
N LEU A 12 -7.82 -13.59 0.70
CA LEU A 12 -8.64 -12.46 1.08
C LEU A 12 -7.80 -11.17 1.17
N LEU A 13 -6.70 -11.21 1.91
CA LEU A 13 -5.81 -10.05 2.06
C LEU A 13 -5.13 -9.69 0.75
N ALA A 14 -4.68 -10.67 -0.03
CA ALA A 14 -4.06 -10.42 -1.33
C ALA A 14 -5.05 -9.71 -2.26
N ALA A 15 -6.29 -10.19 -2.35
CA ALA A 15 -7.32 -9.58 -3.18
C ALA A 15 -7.67 -8.17 -2.70
N VAL A 16 -7.95 -7.99 -1.40
CA VAL A 16 -8.36 -6.69 -0.83
C VAL A 16 -7.25 -5.65 -0.98
N THR A 17 -6.01 -5.98 -0.62
CA THR A 17 -4.89 -5.04 -0.70
C THR A 17 -4.55 -4.69 -2.14
N SER A 18 -4.54 -5.67 -3.04
CA SER A 18 -4.28 -5.44 -4.47
C SER A 18 -5.36 -4.57 -5.08
N ALA A 19 -6.63 -4.89 -4.85
CA ALA A 19 -7.76 -4.11 -5.35
C ALA A 19 -7.72 -2.67 -4.84
N TYR A 20 -7.50 -2.48 -3.53
CA TYR A 20 -7.38 -1.15 -2.94
C TYR A 20 -6.27 -0.32 -3.61
N ARG A 21 -5.08 -0.89 -3.79
CA ARG A 21 -3.94 -0.19 -4.39
C ARG A 21 -4.15 0.13 -5.86
N VAL A 22 -4.72 -0.81 -6.62
CA VAL A 22 -5.05 -0.61 -8.04
C VAL A 22 -6.09 0.49 -8.20
N LEU A 23 -7.14 0.50 -7.39
CA LEU A 23 -8.18 1.53 -7.40
C LEU A 23 -7.63 2.90 -6.98
N ALA A 24 -6.80 2.93 -5.93
CA ALA A 24 -6.16 4.16 -5.47
C ALA A 24 -5.25 4.75 -6.56
N LEU A 25 -4.40 3.95 -7.20
CA LEU A 25 -3.55 4.41 -8.30
C LEU A 25 -4.38 4.87 -9.50
N SER A 26 -5.43 4.14 -9.86
CA SER A 26 -6.31 4.51 -10.98
C SER A 26 -6.95 5.89 -10.75
N THR A 27 -7.34 6.18 -9.51
CA THR A 27 -7.87 7.48 -9.10
C THR A 27 -6.82 8.58 -9.21
N MET A 28 -5.59 8.32 -8.75
CA MET A 28 -4.47 9.27 -8.88
C MET A 28 -4.11 9.53 -10.34
N LEU A 29 -4.08 8.48 -11.18
CA LEU A 29 -3.80 8.60 -12.60
C LEU A 29 -4.84 9.43 -13.34
N LYS A 30 -6.12 9.35 -12.96
CA LYS A 30 -7.16 10.21 -13.51
C LYS A 30 -6.86 11.69 -13.22
N ALA A 31 -6.40 12.01 -12.01
CA ALA A 31 -6.00 13.37 -11.64
C ALA A 31 -4.72 13.82 -12.38
N VAL A 32 -3.70 12.95 -12.47
CA VAL A 32 -2.46 13.23 -13.23
C VAL A 32 -2.77 13.50 -14.70
N SER A 33 -3.66 12.71 -15.32
CA SER A 33 -4.04 12.92 -16.72
C SER A 33 -4.78 14.23 -16.97
N GLN A 34 -5.47 14.79 -15.96
CA GLN A 34 -6.23 16.04 -16.10
C GLN A 34 -5.40 17.27 -15.75
N LYS A 35 -4.47 17.18 -14.79
CA LYS A 35 -3.76 18.33 -14.21
C LYS A 35 -2.23 18.25 -14.36
N GLY A 36 -1.70 17.19 -14.97
CA GLY A 36 -0.27 16.89 -15.04
C GLY A 36 0.30 16.30 -13.75
N GLU A 37 -0.28 16.60 -12.60
CA GLU A 37 0.14 16.12 -11.29
C GLU A 37 -1.04 15.79 -10.35
N PHE A 38 -0.81 14.87 -9.42
CA PHE A 38 -1.68 14.61 -8.28
C PHE A 38 -0.95 15.01 -7.00
N LYS A 39 -1.54 15.89 -6.19
CA LYS A 39 -1.01 16.30 -4.88
C LYS A 39 -2.03 16.02 -3.78
N LYS A 40 -1.59 15.37 -2.71
CA LYS A 40 -2.38 15.14 -1.49
C LYS A 40 -1.61 15.65 -0.28
N ARG A 41 -2.23 16.57 0.46
CA ARG A 41 -1.69 17.08 1.72
C ARG A 41 -1.81 15.99 2.80
N LYS A 42 -0.72 15.70 3.48
CA LYS A 42 -0.68 14.81 4.65
C LYS A 42 -0.06 15.55 5.83
N ARG A 43 -0.63 15.33 7.01
CA ARG A 43 -0.06 15.81 8.26
C ARG A 43 1.03 14.84 8.68
N GLY A 44 2.25 15.33 8.85
CA GLY A 44 3.30 14.60 9.57
C GLY A 44 2.93 14.60 11.04
N GLY A 45 2.82 13.41 11.66
CA GLY A 45 2.47 13.38 13.07
C GLY A 45 2.17 12.01 13.65
N VAL A 46 1.96 12.05 14.96
CA VAL A 46 1.78 10.96 15.93
C VAL A 46 0.90 9.80 15.46
N LYS A 47 -0.12 10.05 14.61
CA LYS A 47 -0.98 8.98 14.07
C LYS A 47 -0.21 7.97 13.22
N GLY A 48 0.76 8.41 12.42
CA GLY A 48 1.62 7.52 11.64
C GLY A 48 2.50 6.64 12.54
N LEU A 49 3.07 7.23 13.58
CA LEU A 49 3.84 6.52 14.61
C LEU A 49 2.98 5.51 15.36
N ALA A 50 1.78 5.90 15.82
CA ALA A 50 0.87 5.00 16.51
C ALA A 50 0.46 3.79 15.64
N SER A 51 0.19 4.02 14.35
CA SER A 51 -0.11 2.92 13.42
C SER A 51 1.08 1.96 13.24
N LEU A 52 2.31 2.47 13.27
CA LEU A 52 3.53 1.66 13.18
C LEU A 52 3.73 0.81 14.43
N TYR A 53 3.58 1.39 15.62
CA TYR A 53 3.62 0.65 16.88
C TYR A 53 2.53 -0.43 16.95
N PHE A 54 1.31 -0.11 16.52
CA PHE A 54 0.24 -1.10 16.46
C PHE A 54 0.57 -2.26 15.53
N LEU A 55 1.13 -1.98 14.34
CA LEU A 55 1.56 -3.00 13.40
C LEU A 55 2.64 -3.92 13.99
N MET A 56 3.55 -3.38 14.81
CA MET A 56 4.59 -4.16 15.48
C MET A 56 4.05 -5.05 16.61
N ILE A 57 3.05 -4.56 17.35
CA ILE A 57 2.49 -5.26 18.53
C ILE A 57 1.40 -6.26 18.12
N ALA A 58 0.68 -6.00 17.02
CA ALA A 58 -0.45 -6.83 16.58
C ALA A 58 -0.12 -8.33 16.42
N PRO A 59 1.03 -8.75 15.85
CA PRO A 59 1.39 -10.17 15.80
C PRO A 59 1.50 -10.80 17.20
N LEU A 60 2.09 -10.09 18.16
CA LEU A 60 2.23 -10.59 19.54
C LEU A 60 0.87 -10.79 20.21
N LEU A 61 -0.05 -9.84 20.02
CA LEU A 61 -1.43 -9.97 20.52
C LEU A 61 -2.16 -11.15 19.87
N LEU A 62 -1.90 -11.41 18.58
CA LEU A 62 -2.47 -12.55 17.86
C LEU A 62 -2.03 -13.88 18.50
N PHE A 63 -0.74 -14.04 18.82
CA PHE A 63 -0.23 -15.25 19.47
C PHE A 63 -0.78 -15.47 20.89
N LEU A 64 -1.26 -14.43 21.56
CA LEU A 64 -1.92 -14.52 22.87
C LEU A 64 -3.40 -14.90 22.76
N ALA A 65 -4.08 -14.51 21.69
CA ALA A 65 -5.52 -14.65 21.54
C ALA A 65 -5.97 -15.99 20.91
N VAL A 66 -5.12 -16.64 20.12
CA VAL A 66 -5.46 -17.85 19.37
C VAL A 66 -4.35 -18.91 19.44
N ASP A 67 -4.68 -20.14 19.03
CA ASP A 67 -3.72 -21.23 18.91
C ASP A 67 -2.47 -20.81 18.12
N ARG A 68 -1.28 -21.18 18.63
CA ARG A 68 0.01 -20.72 18.07
C ARG A 68 0.21 -21.15 16.62
N VAL A 69 -0.27 -22.35 16.27
CA VAL A 69 -0.14 -22.89 14.90
C VAL A 69 -1.10 -22.17 13.96
N PHE A 70 -2.29 -21.81 14.43
CA PHE A 70 -3.23 -20.97 13.69
C PHE A 70 -2.71 -19.53 13.51
N ALA A 71 -2.19 -18.91 14.58
CA ALA A 71 -1.58 -17.58 14.57
C ALA A 71 -0.43 -17.48 13.56
N LEU A 72 0.44 -18.49 13.54
CA LEU A 72 1.53 -18.58 12.56
C LEU A 72 1.00 -18.62 11.12
N GLY A 73 -0.07 -19.38 10.87
CA GLY A 73 -0.74 -19.43 9.55
C GLY A 73 -1.24 -18.05 9.10
N ILE A 74 -1.84 -17.29 9.99
CA ILE A 74 -2.30 -15.90 9.74
C ILE A 74 -1.12 -14.98 9.42
N VAL A 75 -0.04 -15.02 10.20
CA VAL A 75 1.13 -14.16 9.99
C VAL A 75 1.80 -14.47 8.65
N PHE A 76 1.95 -15.76 8.30
CA PHE A 76 2.46 -16.15 6.99
C PHE A 76 1.52 -15.70 5.86
N GLY A 77 0.20 -15.84 6.05
CA GLY A 77 -0.79 -15.35 5.08
C GLY A 77 -0.67 -13.85 4.84
N LEU A 78 -0.47 -13.05 5.90
CA LEU A 78 -0.22 -11.60 5.83
C LEU A 78 1.05 -11.27 5.06
N ILE A 79 2.17 -11.93 5.36
CA ILE A 79 3.46 -11.68 4.69
C ILE A 79 3.36 -12.01 3.20
N VAL A 80 2.85 -13.20 2.86
CA VAL A 80 2.76 -13.67 1.46
C VAL A 80 1.77 -12.82 0.68
N SER A 81 0.63 -12.46 1.27
CA SER A 81 -0.35 -11.58 0.62
C SER A 81 0.20 -10.18 0.36
N SER A 82 0.97 -9.62 1.29
CA SER A 82 1.65 -8.33 1.09
C SER A 82 2.65 -8.41 -0.07
N GLY A 83 3.49 -9.44 -0.11
CA GLY A 83 4.47 -9.62 -1.19
C GLY A 83 3.81 -9.81 -2.56
N LEU A 84 2.73 -10.61 -2.64
CA LEU A 84 1.96 -10.76 -3.87
C LEU A 84 1.29 -9.46 -4.30
N SER A 85 0.73 -8.71 -3.35
CA SER A 85 0.12 -7.40 -3.60
C SER A 85 1.12 -6.39 -4.15
N ASP A 86 2.36 -6.39 -3.63
CA ASP A 86 3.45 -5.57 -4.17
C ASP A 86 3.81 -5.94 -5.62
N LEU A 87 3.91 -7.24 -5.92
CA LEU A 87 4.16 -7.73 -7.27
C LEU A 87 3.05 -7.31 -8.25
N VAL A 88 1.80 -7.55 -7.89
CA VAL A 88 0.63 -7.17 -8.71
C VAL A 88 0.58 -5.66 -8.91
N TYR A 89 0.80 -4.89 -7.85
CA TYR A 89 0.84 -3.44 -7.93
C TYR A 89 1.96 -2.95 -8.84
N TYR A 90 3.16 -3.51 -8.73
CA TYR A 90 4.29 -3.16 -9.57
C TYR A 90 4.04 -3.46 -11.05
N MET A 91 3.46 -4.63 -11.35
CA MET A 91 3.04 -4.99 -12.70
C MET A 91 2.00 -4.01 -13.24
N TYR A 92 1.01 -3.63 -12.41
CA TYR A 92 -0.02 -2.68 -12.80
C TYR A 92 0.56 -1.28 -13.07
N VAL A 93 1.48 -0.79 -12.24
CA VAL A 93 2.19 0.47 -12.47
C VAL A 93 2.93 0.43 -13.81
N ARG A 94 3.73 -0.60 -14.07
CA ARG A 94 4.45 -0.75 -15.34
C ARG A 94 3.52 -0.79 -16.55
N TYR A 95 2.39 -1.48 -16.45
CA TYR A 95 1.39 -1.52 -17.50
C TYR A 95 0.82 -0.12 -17.80
N ARG A 96 0.52 0.66 -16.76
CA ARG A 96 0.01 2.04 -16.92
C ARG A 96 1.07 2.99 -17.44
N GLU A 97 2.33 2.86 -17.01
CA GLU A 97 3.46 3.61 -17.56
C GLU A 97 3.64 3.36 -19.07
N ALA A 98 3.53 2.11 -19.50
CA ALA A 98 3.60 1.74 -20.92
C ALA A 98 2.48 2.39 -21.74
N ILE A 99 1.24 2.40 -21.24
CA ILE A 99 0.10 3.06 -21.89
C ILE A 99 0.29 4.58 -21.97
N LEU A 100 0.81 5.19 -20.91
CA LEU A 100 0.96 6.64 -20.80
C LEU A 100 2.21 7.17 -21.55
N GLY A 101 3.10 6.29 -22.02
CA GLY A 101 4.33 6.70 -22.72
C GLY A 101 5.34 7.42 -21.80
N GLY A 102 5.31 7.15 -20.50
CA GLY A 102 6.13 7.85 -19.50
C GLY A 102 6.31 7.05 -18.23
N ARG A 103 7.10 7.58 -17.30
CA ARG A 103 7.29 7.01 -15.96
C ARG A 103 6.57 7.82 -14.90
N LEU A 104 6.00 7.13 -13.93
CA LEU A 104 5.31 7.73 -12.80
C LEU A 104 6.32 7.96 -11.67
N TYR A 105 6.45 9.21 -11.24
CA TYR A 105 7.32 9.59 -10.13
C TYR A 105 6.47 10.00 -8.94
N ALA A 106 6.71 9.35 -7.80
CA ALA A 106 6.17 9.79 -6.52
C ALA A 106 7.10 10.86 -5.94
N PHE A 107 6.55 11.96 -5.45
CA PHE A 107 7.31 13.03 -4.82
C PHE A 107 6.74 13.39 -3.45
N VAL A 108 7.60 13.94 -2.60
CA VAL A 108 7.26 14.51 -1.30
C VAL A 108 7.85 15.91 -1.23
N GLU A 109 7.01 16.90 -0.98
CA GLU A 109 7.39 18.30 -0.81
C GLU A 109 6.96 18.78 0.57
N LEU A 110 7.77 19.64 1.19
CA LEU A 110 7.36 20.33 2.41
C LEU A 110 6.20 21.27 2.08
N ALA A 111 5.13 21.23 2.87
CA ALA A 111 4.08 22.23 2.75
C ALA A 111 4.51 23.53 3.46
N GLU A 112 4.00 24.68 3.01
CA GLU A 112 4.32 25.99 3.59
C GLU A 112 3.95 26.10 5.08
N GLU A 113 2.99 25.30 5.56
CA GLU A 113 2.63 25.20 6.98
C GLU A 113 3.46 24.13 7.71
N SER A 114 3.97 24.49 8.88
CA SER A 114 4.78 23.60 9.72
C SER A 114 4.04 22.30 10.07
N GLY A 115 4.74 21.16 9.90
CA GLY A 115 4.20 19.82 10.21
C GLY A 115 3.34 19.18 9.12
N PHE A 116 3.28 19.76 7.92
CA PHE A 116 2.61 19.14 6.77
C PHE A 116 3.58 18.87 5.63
N TYR A 117 3.31 17.81 4.87
CA TYR A 117 3.98 17.49 3.62
C TYR A 117 2.94 17.22 2.53
N ALA A 118 3.24 17.65 1.31
CA ALA A 118 2.53 17.25 0.12
C ALA A 118 3.16 15.96 -0.40
N TRP A 119 2.35 14.92 -0.56
CA TRP A 119 2.77 13.71 -1.28
C TRP A 119 2.00 13.64 -2.58
N GLY A 120 2.68 13.31 -3.67
CA GLY A 120 2.08 13.35 -4.98
C GLY A 120 2.65 12.36 -5.98
N LEU A 121 2.03 12.34 -7.15
CA LEU A 121 2.42 11.54 -8.30
C LEU A 121 2.46 12.46 -9.53
N THR A 122 3.51 12.36 -10.34
CA THR A 122 3.65 13.07 -11.62
C THR A 122 4.06 12.10 -12.72
N LEU A 123 3.70 12.39 -13.97
CA LEU A 123 4.11 11.61 -15.14
C LEU A 123 5.23 12.35 -15.89
N VAL A 124 6.39 11.72 -15.97
CA VAL A 124 7.51 12.21 -16.77
C VAL A 124 7.53 11.42 -18.08
N LYS A 125 7.24 12.09 -19.19
CA LYS A 125 7.30 11.47 -20.52
C LYS A 125 8.74 11.03 -20.80
N ARG A 126 8.91 9.87 -21.43
CA ARG A 126 10.24 9.50 -21.96
C ARG A 126 10.54 10.44 -23.12
N ALA A 127 11.71 11.09 -23.05
CA ALA A 127 12.26 11.87 -24.15
C ALA A 127 12.53 10.98 -25.36
#